data_AF-A0A7C3M3H3-F1
#
_entry.id   AF-A0A7C3M3H3-F1
#
_cell.length_a   1.000
_cell.length_b   1.000
_cell.length_c   1.000
_cell.angle_alpha   90.00
_cell.angle_beta   90.00
_cell.angle_gamma   90.00
#
_symmetry.space_group_name_H-M   'P 1'
#
loop_
_entity.id
_entity.type
_entity.pdbx_description
1 polymer ?
#
loop_
_entity_poly.entity_id
_entity_poly.type
_entity_poly.pdbx_seq_one_letter_code
_entity_poly.pdbx_strand_id
1 'polypeptide(L)' 'MTRKERSIQNSIAREKRAKKLVSDTITGLYCEEFKKPSGRWNIKLIAEHTGLHRDTVSKHINLL' A
#
# COMPACT_ATOMS: atom_id res chain seq x y z
N MET A 1 -1.31 25.44 14.31
CA MET A 1 -1.48 24.63 13.08
C MET A 1 -2.70 25.13 12.32
N THR A 2 -2.48 25.68 11.13
CA THR A 2 -3.56 26.13 10.25
C THR A 2 -4.32 24.93 9.64
N ARG A 3 -5.54 25.15 9.12
CA ARG A 3 -6.31 24.08 8.45
C ARG A 3 -5.53 23.46 7.27
N LYS A 4 -4.76 24.29 6.55
CA LYS A 4 -3.90 23.86 5.44
C LYS A 4 -2.78 22.95 5.94
N GLU A 5 -2.06 23.35 6.98
CA GLU A 5 -1.01 22.53 7.58
C GLU A 5 -1.54 21.19 8.09
N ARG A 6 -2.70 21.18 8.75
CA ARG A 6 -3.32 19.93 9.22
C ARG A 6 -3.70 19.01 8.06
N SER A 7 -4.22 19.56 6.97
CA SER A 7 -4.56 18.79 5.77
C SER A 7 -3.32 18.13 5.15
N ILE A 8 -2.21 18.88 5.05
CA ILE A 8 -0.94 18.37 4.53
C ILE A 8 -0.39 17.27 5.43
N GLN A 9 -0.34 17.49 6.74
CA GLN A 9 0.13 16.48 7.70
C GLN A 9 -0.72 15.21 7.66
N ASN A 10 -2.04 15.34 7.54
CA ASN A 10 -2.93 14.19 7.39
C ASN A 10 -2.72 13.45 6.06
N SER A 11 -2.35 14.15 4.99
CA SER A 11 -2.01 13.53 3.70
C SER A 11 -0.72 12.72 3.81
N ILE A 12 0.32 13.31 4.39
CA ILE A 12 1.62 12.64 4.62
C ILE A 12 1.45 11.41 5.51
N ALA A 13 0.68 11.53 6.60
CA ALA A 13 0.42 10.42 7.50
C ALA A 13 -0.32 9.27 6.81
N ARG A 14 -1.30 9.59 5.95
CA ARG A 14 -2.02 8.58 5.15
C ARG A 14 -1.10 7.87 4.17
N GLU A 15 -0.25 8.60 3.47
CA GLU A 15 0.71 8.02 2.52
C GLU A 15 1.73 7.10 3.21
N LYS A 16 2.25 7.51 4.37
CA LYS A 16 3.15 6.66 5.17
C LYS A 16 2.48 5.37 5.64
N ARG A 17 1.23 5.45 6.09
CA ARG A 17 0.45 4.26 6.50
C ARG A 17 0.21 3.33 5.32
N ALA A 18 -0.19 3.86 4.16
CA ALA A 18 -0.40 3.08 2.96
C ALA A 18 0.88 2.37 2.51
N LYS A 19 2.01 3.08 2.46
CA LYS A 19 3.32 2.48 2.14
C LYS A 19 3.66 1.35 3.10
N LYS A 20 3.46 1.56 4.41
CA LYS A 20 3.76 0.55 5.43
C LYS A 20 2.89 -0.70 5.26
N LEU A 21 1.57 -0.55 5.09
CA LEU A 21 0.66 -1.68 4.89
C LEU A 21 1.04 -2.51 3.67
N VAL A 22 1.34 -1.86 2.54
CA VAL A 22 1.76 -2.54 1.31
C VAL A 22 3.08 -3.27 1.55
N SER A 23 4.06 -2.62 2.17
CA SER A 23 5.36 -3.22 2.51
C SER A 23 5.19 -4.46 3.39
N ASP A 24 4.43 -4.35 4.47
CA ASP A 24 4.20 -5.45 5.42
C ASP A 24 3.46 -6.62 4.74
N THR A 25 2.59 -6.34 3.77
CA THR A 25 1.86 -7.39 3.01
C THR A 25 2.80 -8.15 2.07
N ILE A 26 3.74 -7.46 1.41
CA ILE A 26 4.67 -8.10 0.46
C ILE A 26 5.86 -8.78 1.15
N THR A 27 6.24 -8.34 2.36
CA THR A 27 7.35 -8.95 3.12
C THR A 27 6.88 -9.92 4.21
N GLY A 28 5.58 -9.94 4.51
CA GLY A 28 5.01 -10.78 5.55
C GLY A 28 5.03 -12.28 5.24
N LEU A 29 4.67 -13.07 6.25
CA LEU A 29 4.68 -14.54 6.21
C LEU A 29 3.79 -15.14 5.11
N TYR A 30 2.72 -14.44 4.71
CA TYR A 30 1.75 -14.88 3.70
C TYR A 30 1.95 -14.20 2.33
N CYS A 31 3.14 -13.66 2.05
CA CYS A 31 3.38 -12.89 0.82
C CYS A 31 3.13 -13.70 -0.46
N GLU A 32 3.37 -15.02 -0.42
CA GLU A 32 3.17 -15.91 -1.56
C GLU A 32 1.69 -16.03 -1.97
N GLU A 33 0.74 -15.87 -1.04
CA GLU A 33 -0.70 -15.87 -1.34
C GLU A 33 -1.11 -14.66 -2.20
N PHE A 34 -0.34 -13.58 -2.12
CA PHE A 34 -0.55 -12.37 -2.89
C PHE A 34 0.20 -12.36 -4.23
N LYS A 35 0.97 -13.41 -4.54
CA LYS A 35 1.63 -13.56 -5.84
C LYS A 35 0.77 -14.39 -6.79
N LYS A 36 0.83 -14.02 -8.06
CA LYS A 36 0.27 -14.84 -9.15
C LYS A 36 1.21 -16.02 -9.43
N PRO A 37 0.74 -17.08 -10.11
CA PRO A 37 1.60 -18.17 -10.57
C PRO A 37 2.80 -17.71 -11.41
N SER A 38 2.70 -16.54 -12.05
CA SER A 38 3.80 -15.93 -12.82
C SER A 38 4.84 -15.19 -11.96
N GLY A 39 4.72 -15.19 -10.63
CA GLY A 39 5.59 -14.46 -9.69
C GLY A 39 5.31 -12.96 -9.57
N ARG A 40 4.36 -12.40 -10.34
CA ARG A 40 3.95 -11.00 -10.24
C ARG A 40 2.98 -10.81 -9.08
N TRP A 41 3.02 -9.65 -8.42
CA TRP A 41 2.08 -9.28 -7.37
C TRP A 41 0.64 -9.17 -7.88
N ASN A 42 -0.31 -9.69 -7.10
CA ASN A 42 -1.73 -9.55 -7.34
C ASN A 42 -2.26 -8.28 -6.66
N ILE A 43 -2.13 -7.16 -7.37
CA ILE A 43 -2.54 -5.83 -6.88
C ILE A 43 -4.00 -5.80 -6.41
N LYS A 44 -4.90 -6.57 -7.03
CA LYS A 44 -6.32 -6.62 -6.64
C LYS A 44 -6.49 -7.25 -5.25
N LEU A 45 -5.87 -8.41 -5.00
CA LEU A 45 -5.93 -9.07 -3.70
C LEU A 45 -5.28 -8.23 -2.60
N ILE A 46 -4.12 -7.62 -2.90
CA ILE A 46 -3.43 -6.74 -1.95
C ILE A 46 -4.30 -5.52 -1.62
N ALA A 47 -4.97 -4.92 -2.60
CA ALA A 47 -5.89 -3.81 -2.41
C ALA A 47 -7.10 -4.20 -1.53
N GLU A 48 -7.68 -5.38 -1.77
CA GLU A 48 -8.79 -5.91 -0.97
C GLU A 48 -8.36 -6.20 0.47
N HIS A 49 -7.17 -6.77 0.67
CA HIS A 49 -6.63 -7.07 2.00
C HIS A 49 -6.25 -5.81 2.79
N THR A 50 -5.62 -4.83 2.14
CA THR A 50 -5.16 -3.59 2.79
C THR A 50 -6.23 -2.50 2.86
N GLY A 51 -7.36 -2.67 2.17
CA GLY A 51 -8.41 -1.66 2.05
C GLY A 51 -7.99 -0.41 1.25
N LEU A 52 -6.93 -0.51 0.45
CA LEU A 52 -6.39 0.59 -0.34
C LEU A 52 -6.91 0.55 -1.77
N HIS A 53 -6.86 1.68 -2.48
CA HIS A 53 -7.12 1.70 -3.91
C HIS A 53 -5.99 0.98 -4.67
N ARG A 54 -6.32 0.30 -5.77
CA ARG A 54 -5.36 -0.45 -6.59
C ARG A 54 -4.19 0.43 -7.08
N ASP A 55 -4.47 1.68 -7.43
CA ASP A 55 -3.45 2.62 -7.88
C ASP A 55 -2.47 2.99 -6.75
N THR A 56 -2.95 3.12 -5.52
CA THR A 56 -2.09 3.39 -4.34
C THR A 56 -1.17 2.20 -4.08
N VAL A 57 -1.70 0.98 -4.17
CA VAL A 57 -0.90 -0.25 -4.05
C VAL A 57 0.13 -0.32 -5.17
N SER A 58 -0.27 -0.12 -6.43
CA SER A 58 0.64 -0.14 -7.58
C SER A 58 1.74 0.91 -7.48
N LYS A 59 1.41 2.12 -7.03
CA LYS A 59 2.38 3.20 -6.79
C LYS A 59 3.45 2.77 -5.80
N HIS A 60 3.05 2.16 -4.68
CA HIS A 60 3.99 1.77 -3.62
C HIS A 60 4.78 0.51 -3.94
N ILE A 61 4.21 -0.44 -4.70
CA ILE A 61 4.95 -1.64 -5.16
C ILE A 61 6.06 -1.26 -6.15
N ASN A 62 5.79 -0.37 -7.11
CA ASN A 62 6.81 0.02 -8.10
C ASN A 62 7.95 0.90 -7.51
N LEU A 63 7.72 1.48 -6.33
CA LEU A 63 8.70 2.32 -5.63
C LEU A 63 9.57 1.52 -4.63
N LEU A 64 9.29 0.23 -4.44
CA LEU A 64 10.02 -0.69 -3.58
C LEU A 64 10.94 -1.58 -4.44
#